data_AF-A0A963VVQ4-F1
#
_entry.id   AF-A0A963VVQ4-F1
#
_cell.length_a   1.000
_cell.length_b   1.000
_cell.length_c   1.000
_cell.angle_alpha   90.00
_cell.angle_beta   90.00
_cell.angle_gamma   90.00
#
_symmetry.space_group_name_H-M   'P 1'
#
loop_
_entity.id
_entity.type
_entity.pdbx_description
1 polymer ?
#
loop_
_entity_poly.entity_id
_entity_poly.type
_entity_poly.pdbx_seq_one_letter_code
_entity_poly.pdbx_strand_id
1 'polypeptide(L)' 'PGGSVEHMNQEAGAVWLQRVLHTYPACVWLNPEAERAWDYSRSNVMIRELFNGRMYPLTLEGLDDAMRELSRKHG' A
#
# COMPACT_ATOMS: atom_id res chain seq x y z
N PRO A 1 -16.54 -9.79 -2.95
CA PRO A 1 -16.29 -10.98 -3.80
C PRO A 1 -15.59 -10.57 -5.12
N GLY A 2 -14.52 -11.27 -5.50
CA GLY A 2 -13.77 -11.05 -6.74
C GLY A 2 -12.36 -10.49 -6.53
N GLY A 3 -11.34 -11.15 -7.10
CA GLY A 3 -9.98 -10.62 -7.03
C GLY A 3 -8.82 -11.56 -7.38
N SER A 4 -8.90 -12.33 -8.46
CA SER A 4 -7.73 -12.78 -9.24
C SER A 4 -8.21 -13.10 -10.66
N VAL A 5 -7.39 -12.83 -11.68
CA VAL A 5 -7.73 -13.01 -13.11
C VAL A 5 -8.08 -14.47 -13.44
N GLU A 6 -7.69 -15.40 -12.55
CA GLU A 6 -7.91 -16.84 -12.74
C GLU A 6 -8.73 -17.50 -11.61
N HIS A 7 -8.95 -16.84 -10.47
CA HIS A 7 -9.58 -17.47 -9.29
C HIS A 7 -10.45 -16.49 -8.49
N MET A 8 -11.62 -16.95 -8.04
CA MET A 8 -12.45 -16.19 -7.11
C MET A 8 -11.91 -16.35 -5.68
N ASN A 9 -11.25 -15.30 -5.17
CA ASN A 9 -10.87 -15.26 -3.76
C ASN A 9 -12.13 -15.24 -2.87
N GLN A 10 -12.12 -16.06 -1.81
CA GLN A 10 -13.19 -16.10 -0.81
C GLN A 10 -13.31 -14.76 -0.05
N GLU A 11 -12.20 -14.06 0.14
CA GLU A 11 -12.12 -12.76 0.81
C GLU A 11 -11.56 -11.69 -0.12
N ALA A 12 -11.97 -10.43 0.07
CA ALA A 12 -11.46 -9.31 -0.71
C ALA A 12 -9.98 -9.02 -0.37
N GLY A 13 -9.19 -8.60 -1.35
CA GLY A 13 -7.78 -8.25 -1.13
C GLY A 13 -7.57 -7.17 -0.06
N ALA A 14 -8.51 -6.22 0.06
CA ALA A 14 -8.49 -5.21 1.11
C ALA A 14 -8.56 -5.81 2.54
N VAL A 15 -9.30 -6.92 2.73
CA VAL A 15 -9.39 -7.61 4.03
C VAL A 15 -8.04 -8.22 4.40
N TRP A 16 -7.36 -8.83 3.42
CA TRP A 16 -6.00 -9.34 3.62
C TRP A 16 -5.01 -8.23 3.96
N LEU A 17 -5.05 -7.11 3.24
CA LEU A 17 -4.21 -5.95 3.52
C LEU A 17 -4.47 -5.38 4.93
N GLN A 18 -5.72 -5.29 5.35
CA GLN A 18 -6.07 -4.86 6.71
C GLN A 18 -5.48 -5.79 7.78
N ARG A 19 -5.50 -7.11 7.56
CA ARG A 19 -4.85 -8.07 8.47
C ARG A 19 -3.33 -7.86 8.54
N VAL A 20 -2.68 -7.66 7.40
CA VAL A 20 -1.23 -7.36 7.36
C VAL A 20 -0.93 -6.07 8.13
N LEU A 21 -1.70 -5.00 7.91
CA LEU A 21 -1.52 -3.71 8.59
C LEU A 21 -1.78 -3.79 10.10
N HIS A 22 -2.68 -4.68 10.53
CA HIS A 22 -2.92 -4.95 11.94
C HIS A 22 -1.75 -5.69 12.58
N THR A 23 -1.22 -6.73 11.92
CA THR A 23 -0.09 -7.53 12.42
C THR A 23 1.24 -6.74 12.39
N TYR A 24 1.43 -5.90 11.37
CA TYR A 24 2.64 -5.11 11.16
C TYR A 24 2.29 -3.61 11.08
N PRO A 25 2.19 -2.92 12.23
CA PRO A 25 1.82 -1.50 12.26
C PRO A 25 2.83 -0.60 11.52
N ALA A 26 4.10 -1.00 11.48
CA ALA A 26 5.15 -0.37 10.69
C ALA A 26 5.19 -1.02 9.30
N CYS A 27 4.30 -0.56 8.42
CA CYS A 27 4.17 -1.06 7.06
C CYS A 27 3.88 0.12 6.12
N VAL A 28 4.45 0.06 4.92
CA VAL A 28 4.33 1.05 3.85
C VAL A 28 4.06 0.32 2.54
N TRP A 29 3.44 1.00 1.58
CA TRP A 29 3.27 0.48 0.22
C TRP A 29 4.24 1.17 -0.74
N LEU A 30 5.00 0.38 -1.52
CA LEU A 30 5.80 0.90 -2.62
C LEU A 30 5.02 0.73 -3.92
N ASN A 31 4.73 1.84 -4.61
CA ASN A 31 4.02 1.83 -5.88
C ASN A 31 5.00 2.08 -7.04
N PRO A 32 5.15 1.14 -7.99
CA PRO A 32 6.01 1.33 -9.15
C PRO A 32 5.42 2.29 -10.20
N GLU A 33 4.12 2.59 -10.14
CA GLU A 33 3.52 3.59 -11.02
C GLU A 33 4.00 5.00 -10.64
N ALA A 34 4.21 5.85 -11.66
CA ALA A 34 4.54 7.25 -11.43
C ALA A 34 3.43 7.95 -10.62
N GLU A 35 3.79 8.74 -9.62
CA GLU A 35 2.84 9.35 -8.67
C GLU A 35 1.69 10.12 -9.32
N ARG A 36 2.00 10.83 -10.42
CA ARG A 36 1.00 11.54 -11.22
C ARG A 36 -0.14 10.64 -11.70
N ALA A 37 0.06 9.32 -11.79
CA ALA A 37 -0.92 8.35 -12.23
C ALA A 37 -1.77 7.78 -11.07
N TRP A 38 -1.42 8.03 -9.81
CA TRP A 38 -2.05 7.38 -8.67
C TRP A 38 -3.53 7.72 -8.51
N ASP A 39 -3.95 8.91 -8.90
CA ASP A 39 -5.37 9.30 -8.82
C ASP A 39 -6.21 8.74 -9.98
N TYR A 40 -5.59 8.14 -11.00
CA TYR A 40 -6.27 7.60 -12.18
C TYR A 40 -6.78 6.17 -11.98
N SER A 41 -6.08 5.36 -11.19
CA SER A 41 -6.50 4.00 -10.89
C SER A 41 -7.25 3.93 -9.56
N ARG A 42 -8.46 3.35 -9.58
CA ARG A 42 -9.26 3.13 -8.37
C ARG A 42 -8.51 2.31 -7.33
N SER A 43 -7.71 1.32 -7.75
CA SER A 43 -6.94 0.51 -6.80
C SER A 43 -5.85 1.32 -6.10
N ASN A 44 -5.21 2.26 -6.78
CA ASN A 44 -4.20 3.14 -6.18
C ASN A 44 -4.82 4.02 -5.10
N VAL A 45 -5.99 4.61 -5.37
CA VAL A 45 -6.72 5.42 -4.38
C VAL A 45 -7.09 4.56 -3.15
N MET A 46 -7.66 3.37 -3.37
CA MET A 46 -8.03 2.46 -2.27
C MET A 46 -6.82 1.99 -1.45
N ILE A 47 -5.71 1.64 -2.11
CA ILE A 47 -4.47 1.24 -1.41
C ILE A 47 -3.91 2.41 -0.60
N ARG A 48 -3.87 3.62 -1.17
CA ARG A 48 -3.41 4.82 -0.47
C ARG A 48 -4.25 5.09 0.78
N GLU A 49 -5.57 4.96 0.69
CA GLU A 49 -6.48 5.07 1.84
C GLU A 49 -6.22 3.98 2.89
N LEU A 50 -6.13 2.71 2.49
CA LEU A 50 -5.85 1.59 3.40
C LEU A 50 -4.53 1.77 4.16
N PHE A 51 -3.50 2.30 3.51
CA PHE A 51 -2.20 2.55 4.11
C PHE A 51 -2.11 3.90 4.86
N ASN A 52 -3.22 4.65 4.96
CA ASN A 52 -3.28 5.99 5.57
C ASN A 52 -2.28 6.97 4.95
N GLY A 53 -2.17 6.97 3.62
CA GLY A 53 -1.24 7.82 2.88
C GLY A 53 0.21 7.34 2.88
N ARG A 54 0.56 6.25 3.59
CA ARG A 54 1.92 5.68 3.62
C ARG A 54 2.23 4.85 2.37
N MET A 55 2.08 5.48 1.22
CA MET A 55 2.35 4.95 -0.10
C MET A 55 3.42 5.82 -0.75
N TYR A 56 4.51 5.20 -1.21
CA TYR A 56 5.70 5.89 -1.70
C TYR A 56 6.05 5.39 -3.11
N PRO A 57 6.62 6.23 -3.98
CA PRO A 57 7.03 5.80 -5.32
C PRO A 57 8.26 4.89 -5.24
N LEU A 58 8.40 4.02 -6.24
CA LEU A 58 9.61 3.21 -6.39
C LEU A 58 10.76 4.01 -7.03
N THR A 59 11.22 5.04 -6.32
CA THR A 59 12.41 5.86 -6.65
C THR A 59 13.37 5.85 -5.47
N LEU A 60 14.62 6.31 -5.66
CA LEU A 60 15.57 6.41 -4.54
C LEU A 60 15.03 7.33 -3.43
N GLU A 61 14.48 8.49 -3.79
CA GLU A 61 13.86 9.42 -2.86
C GLU A 61 12.64 8.80 -2.15
N GLY A 62 11.77 8.10 -2.88
CA GLY A 62 10.62 7.42 -2.29
C GLY A 62 11.01 6.30 -1.33
N LEU A 63 12.09 5.57 -1.62
CA LEU A 63 12.65 4.57 -0.71
C LEU A 63 13.20 5.23 0.56
N ASP A 64 13.91 6.35 0.44
CA ASP A 64 14.41 7.10 1.59
C ASP A 64 13.27 7.59 2.49
N ASP A 65 12.20 8.14 1.91
CA ASP A 65 11.03 8.60 2.65
C ASP A 65 10.27 7.44 3.31
N ALA A 66 10.11 6.32 2.60
CA ALA A 66 9.53 5.10 3.15
C ALA A 66 10.33 4.58 4.36
N MET A 67 11.66 4.57 4.28
CA MET A 67 12.54 4.18 5.39
C MET A 67 12.44 5.14 6.58
N ARG A 68 12.33 6.45 6.33
CA ARG A 68 12.10 7.45 7.39
C ARG A 68 10.77 7.22 8.10
N GLU A 69 9.70 6.94 7.36
CA GLU A 69 8.38 6.60 7.94
C GLU A 69 8.45 5.36 8.82
N LEU A 70 9.11 4.30 8.36
CA LEU A 70 9.26 3.07 9.13
C LEU A 70 10.09 3.29 10.41
N SER A 71 11.12 4.14 10.34
CA SER A 71 11.97 4.46 11.48
C SER A 71 11.28 5.29 12.57
N ARG A 72 10.24 6.06 12.24
CA ARG A 72 9.50 6.90 13.20
C ARG A 72 8.77 6.10 14.29
N LYS A 73 8.48 4.81 14.07
CA LYS A 73 7.74 3.95 15.03
C LYS A 73 8.63 3.21 16.02
N HIS A 74 9.93 3.52 16.07
CA HIS A 74 10.88 2.96 17.04
C HIS A 74 11.31 3.97 18.12
N GLY A 75 10.51 5.02 18.34
CA GLY A 75 10.65 5.98 19.45
C GLY A 75 9.49 5.88 20.44
#